data_AF-A0A259MC69-F1
#
_entry.id   AF-A0A259MC69-F1
#
_cell.length_a   1.000
_cell.length_b   1.000
_cell.length_c   1.000
_cell.angle_alpha   90.00
_cell.angle_beta   90.00
_cell.angle_gamma   90.00
#
_symmetry.space_group_name_H-M   'P 1'
#
loop_
_entity.id
_entity.type
_entity.pdbx_description
1 polymer ?
#
loop_
_entity_poly.entity_id
_entity_poly.type
_entity_poly.pdbx_seq_one_letter_code
_entity_poly.pdbx_strand_id
1 'polypeptide(L)'
;MSTSLPAKLTVALPATVATAIVWAKTSVFGADGQFDGVAIADASITPGASITDLTAALAAVERSLLPCANGDVVIEALGAMYATRRSRPGQQIDEEASLQILAERVHGFPRDVLVEVGNHFIDSTPWMPAVSEFLQIAERKMRPRRALKKAIEEAIARASAPTRVALPAPSRPATQRERLATAVVLRRQAGDDRTAARFELQLAKLEGREPSGWATDAVAAQVAEHLAKAAEYQRLADEEAAKAGPSPRSETQRTLDEMAQQRRDAMLGGERGSEAA
;
A
#
# COMPACT_ATOMS: atom_id res chain seq x y z
N MET A 1 -13.77 -19.10 -5.46
CA MET A 1 -13.46 -19.03 -6.91
C MET A 1 -11.99 -19.36 -7.16
N SER A 2 -11.66 -20.10 -8.22
CA SER A 2 -10.27 -20.36 -8.59
C SER A 2 -9.67 -19.13 -9.26
N THR A 3 -8.75 -18.43 -8.60
CA THR A 3 -7.88 -17.42 -9.25
C THR A 3 -6.69 -18.11 -9.89
N SER A 4 -6.95 -18.96 -10.88
CA SER A 4 -5.92 -19.49 -11.76
C SER A 4 -5.62 -18.48 -12.86
N LEU A 5 -4.39 -18.53 -13.38
CA LEU A 5 -4.09 -17.91 -14.66
C LEU A 5 -5.10 -18.38 -15.74
N PRO A 6 -5.45 -17.52 -16.71
CA PRO A 6 -6.26 -17.96 -17.84
C PRO A 6 -5.53 -19.11 -18.55
N ALA A 7 -6.22 -20.21 -18.84
CA ALA A 7 -5.61 -21.38 -19.47
C ALA A 7 -4.87 -21.03 -20.77
N LYS A 8 -5.38 -20.05 -21.52
CA LYS A 8 -4.75 -19.52 -22.73
C LYS A 8 -3.40 -18.85 -22.45
N LEU A 9 -3.26 -18.16 -21.31
CA LEU A 9 -1.99 -17.54 -20.92
C LEU A 9 -0.98 -18.62 -20.53
N THR A 10 -1.43 -19.65 -19.82
CA THR A 10 -0.56 -20.74 -19.39
C THR A 10 0.06 -21.49 -20.58
N VAL A 11 -0.68 -21.65 -21.68
CA VAL A 11 -0.20 -22.29 -22.91
C VAL A 11 0.76 -21.40 -23.71
N ALA A 12 0.61 -20.07 -23.63
CA ALA A 12 1.40 -19.12 -24.40
C ALA A 12 2.77 -18.78 -23.76
N LEU A 13 3.01 -19.20 -22.51
CA LEU A 13 4.26 -18.94 -21.80
C LEU A 13 5.32 -19.99 -22.16
N PRO A 14 6.59 -19.59 -22.40
CA PRO A 14 7.71 -20.52 -22.46
C PRO A 14 7.76 -21.40 -21.21
N ALA A 15 8.03 -22.70 -21.39
CA ALA A 15 7.98 -23.68 -20.29
C ALA A 15 8.92 -23.30 -19.13
N THR A 16 10.11 -22.78 -19.45
CA THR A 16 11.12 -22.29 -18.49
C THR A 16 10.55 -21.20 -17.58
N VAL A 17 9.85 -20.22 -18.17
CA VAL A 17 9.20 -19.14 -17.42
C VAL A 17 8.00 -19.67 -16.66
N ALA A 18 7.16 -20.50 -17.27
CA ALA A 18 5.97 -21.06 -16.64
C ALA A 18 6.31 -21.81 -15.33
N THR A 19 7.40 -22.58 -15.32
CA THR A 19 7.87 -23.29 -14.12
C THR A 19 8.54 -22.39 -13.08
N ALA A 20 9.05 -21.23 -13.50
CA ALA A 20 9.77 -20.30 -12.63
C ALA A 20 8.86 -19.30 -11.89
N ILE A 21 7.56 -19.27 -12.21
CA ILE A 21 6.63 -18.32 -11.58
C ILE A 21 6.20 -18.81 -10.20
N VAL A 22 6.40 -17.95 -9.21
CA VAL A 22 5.92 -18.12 -7.84
C VAL A 22 4.80 -17.13 -7.56
N TRP A 23 3.62 -17.65 -7.22
CA TRP A 23 2.43 -16.83 -6.95
C TRP A 23 2.29 -16.56 -5.45
N ALA A 24 2.27 -15.28 -5.08
CA ALA A 24 1.86 -14.87 -3.74
C ALA A 24 0.33 -14.81 -3.70
N LYS A 25 -0.26 -15.60 -2.81
CA LYS A 25 -1.72 -15.72 -2.64
C LYS A 25 -2.15 -15.05 -1.34
N THR A 26 -3.30 -14.39 -1.36
CA THR A 26 -3.95 -13.82 -0.18
C THR A 26 -5.38 -14.32 -0.06
N SER A 27 -5.88 -14.40 1.16
CA SER A 27 -7.28 -14.73 1.43
C SER A 27 -8.13 -13.48 1.25
N VAL A 28 -9.27 -13.63 0.58
CA VAL A 28 -10.27 -12.56 0.40
C VAL A 28 -11.45 -12.89 1.28
N PHE A 29 -11.85 -11.91 2.09
CA PHE A 29 -13.04 -11.97 2.94
C PHE A 29 -14.05 -10.94 2.45
N GLY A 30 -15.32 -11.33 2.43
CA GLY A 30 -16.46 -10.47 2.12
C GLY A 30 -16.67 -9.40 3.20
N ALA A 31 -17.58 -8.46 2.94
CA ALA A 31 -17.92 -7.38 3.87
C ALA A 31 -18.54 -7.89 5.19
N ASP A 32 -19.10 -9.09 5.17
CA ASP A 32 -19.65 -9.84 6.29
C ASP A 32 -18.60 -10.69 7.03
N GLY A 33 -17.33 -10.62 6.60
CA GLY A 33 -16.24 -11.45 7.14
C GLY A 33 -16.27 -12.90 6.64
N GLN A 34 -17.16 -13.26 5.71
CA GLN A 34 -17.19 -14.59 5.13
C GLN A 34 -15.99 -14.79 4.21
N PHE A 35 -15.41 -16.00 4.20
CA PHE A 35 -14.34 -16.34 3.29
C PHE A 35 -14.86 -16.45 1.85
N ASP A 36 -14.46 -15.50 0.99
CA ASP A 36 -14.87 -15.43 -0.42
C ASP A 36 -13.92 -16.23 -1.35
N GLY A 37 -12.70 -16.51 -0.87
CA GLY A 37 -11.74 -17.35 -1.57
C GLY A 37 -10.30 -16.87 -1.45
N VAL A 38 -9.47 -17.38 -2.36
CA VAL A 38 -8.05 -17.00 -2.47
C VAL A 38 -7.88 -16.16 -3.72
N ALA A 39 -7.10 -15.08 -3.62
CA ALA A 39 -6.72 -14.26 -4.77
C ALA A 39 -5.20 -14.19 -4.91
N ILE A 40 -4.73 -14.02 -6.14
CA ILE A 40 -3.34 -13.71 -6.42
C ILE A 40 -3.09 -12.25 -6.01
N ALA A 41 -2.20 -12.05 -5.05
CA ALA A 41 -1.76 -10.74 -4.58
C ALA A 41 -0.56 -10.25 -5.39
N ASP A 42 0.39 -11.14 -5.67
CA ASP A 42 1.62 -10.81 -6.39
C ASP A 42 2.18 -12.03 -7.15
N ALA A 43 3.15 -11.78 -8.02
CA ALA A 43 3.90 -12.81 -8.73
C ALA A 43 5.40 -12.48 -8.70
N SER A 44 6.25 -13.50 -8.62
CA SER A 44 7.69 -13.35 -8.79
C SER A 44 8.24 -14.47 -9.68
N ILE A 45 9.39 -14.23 -10.30
CA ILE A 45 10.06 -15.21 -11.17
C ILE A 45 11.40 -15.57 -10.55
N THR A 46 11.61 -16.87 -10.32
CA THR A 46 12.88 -17.38 -9.80
C THR A 46 14.03 -17.13 -10.78
N PRO A 47 15.24 -16.81 -10.31
CA PRO A 47 16.41 -16.68 -11.18
C PRO A 47 16.66 -17.95 -12.00
N GLY A 48 17.03 -17.80 -13.28
CA GLY A 48 17.42 -18.91 -14.15
C GLY A 48 16.75 -18.94 -15.52
N ALA A 49 15.65 -18.20 -15.74
CA ALA A 49 15.06 -18.05 -17.07
C ALA A 49 15.96 -17.20 -17.99
N SER A 50 16.05 -17.59 -19.27
CA SER A 50 16.83 -16.84 -20.25
C SER A 50 16.17 -15.48 -20.57
N ILE A 51 16.96 -14.46 -20.91
CA ILE A 51 16.42 -13.15 -21.31
C ILE A 51 15.48 -13.30 -22.51
N THR A 52 15.83 -14.13 -23.49
CA THR A 52 14.99 -14.42 -24.66
C THR A 52 13.63 -14.98 -24.27
N ASP A 53 13.58 -15.94 -23.34
CA ASP A 53 12.32 -16.50 -22.86
C ASP A 53 11.50 -15.48 -22.07
N LEU A 54 12.16 -14.66 -21.25
CA LEU A 54 11.51 -13.59 -20.48
C LEU A 54 10.89 -12.54 -21.42
N THR A 55 11.59 -12.13 -22.48
CA THR A 55 11.06 -11.20 -23.49
C THR A 55 9.90 -11.82 -24.27
N ALA A 56 10.00 -13.09 -24.66
CA ALA A 56 8.90 -13.80 -25.33
C ALA A 56 7.66 -13.93 -24.42
N ALA A 57 7.87 -14.22 -23.13
CA ALA A 57 6.82 -14.26 -22.13
C ALA A 57 6.17 -12.89 -21.94
N LEU A 58 6.96 -11.81 -21.87
CA LEU A 58 6.44 -10.44 -21.77
C LEU A 58 5.50 -10.12 -22.93
N ALA A 59 5.92 -10.41 -24.17
CA ALA A 59 5.10 -10.17 -25.36
C ALA A 59 3.81 -11.02 -25.37
N ALA A 60 3.83 -12.25 -24.83
CA ALA A 60 2.62 -13.05 -24.66
C ALA A 60 1.66 -12.42 -23.64
N VAL A 61 2.19 -11.93 -22.51
CA VAL A 61 1.39 -11.29 -21.46
C VAL A 61 0.84 -9.94 -21.92
N GLU A 62 1.62 -9.12 -22.62
CA GLU A 62 1.16 -7.84 -23.16
C GLU A 62 0.01 -8.03 -24.16
N ARG A 63 0.12 -9.01 -25.07
CA ARG A 63 -0.99 -9.35 -25.98
C ARG A 63 -2.25 -9.77 -25.24
N SER A 64 -2.12 -10.45 -24.10
CA SER A 64 -3.26 -10.85 -23.27
C SER A 64 -3.92 -9.71 -22.49
N LEU A 65 -3.26 -8.55 -22.41
CA LEU A 65 -3.73 -7.36 -21.71
C LEU A 65 -4.34 -6.32 -22.66
N LEU A 66 -4.25 -6.54 -23.97
CA LEU A 66 -4.78 -5.60 -24.94
C LEU A 66 -6.31 -5.46 -24.79
N PRO A 67 -6.83 -4.23 -24.78
CA PRO A 67 -8.26 -3.98 -24.73
C PRO A 67 -8.94 -4.53 -25.99
N CYS A 68 -10.25 -4.78 -25.89
CA CYS A 68 -11.05 -5.14 -27.06
C CYS A 68 -11.00 -4.00 -28.08
N ALA A 69 -10.58 -4.28 -29.32
CA ALA A 69 -10.49 -3.26 -30.37
C ALA A 69 -11.87 -2.75 -30.83
N ASN A 70 -12.92 -3.56 -30.71
CA ASN A 70 -14.26 -3.27 -31.23
C ASN A 70 -15.32 -3.38 -30.13
N GLY A 71 -16.21 -2.37 -30.02
CA GLY A 71 -17.36 -2.38 -29.12
C GLY A 71 -18.35 -3.52 -29.42
N ASP A 72 -18.46 -3.96 -30.67
CA ASP A 72 -19.34 -5.06 -31.08
C ASP A 72 -18.99 -6.40 -30.41
N VAL A 73 -17.71 -6.61 -30.12
CA VAL A 73 -17.21 -7.81 -29.43
C VAL A 73 -17.61 -7.80 -27.95
N VAL A 74 -17.69 -6.60 -27.36
CA VAL A 74 -18.17 -6.40 -26.00
C VAL A 74 -19.67 -6.63 -25.94
N ILE A 75 -20.41 -6.12 -26.91
CA ILE A 75 -21.86 -6.34 -27.06
C ILE A 75 -22.17 -7.82 -27.29
N GLU A 76 -21.39 -8.54 -28.10
CA GLU A 76 -21.55 -9.98 -28.32
C GLU A 76 -21.30 -10.78 -27.02
N ALA A 77 -20.22 -10.48 -26.31
CA ALA A 77 -19.87 -11.15 -25.06
C ALA A 77 -20.88 -10.89 -23.93
N LEU A 78 -21.44 -9.67 -23.89
CA LEU A 78 -22.46 -9.27 -22.91
C LEU A 78 -23.88 -9.69 -23.34
N GLY A 79 -24.14 -9.79 -24.64
CA GLY A 79 -25.44 -10.11 -25.21
C GLY A 79 -25.95 -11.49 -24.80
N ALA A 80 -25.06 -12.48 -24.69
CA ALA A 80 -25.41 -13.80 -24.16
C ALA A 80 -25.88 -13.77 -22.70
N MET A 81 -25.31 -12.88 -21.88
CA MET A 81 -25.74 -12.66 -20.51
C MET A 81 -27.10 -11.96 -20.45
N TYR A 82 -27.34 -10.97 -21.31
CA TYR A 82 -28.63 -10.28 -21.41
C TYR A 82 -29.76 -11.18 -21.92
N ALA A 83 -29.49 -12.04 -22.92
CA ALA A 83 -30.49 -12.93 -23.49
C ALA A 83 -30.98 -14.03 -22.52
N THR A 84 -30.21 -14.33 -21.46
CA THR A 84 -30.47 -15.47 -20.56
C THR A 84 -30.93 -15.05 -19.16
N ARG A 85 -30.90 -13.75 -18.83
CA ARG A 85 -31.13 -13.26 -17.46
C ARG A 85 -32.37 -12.39 -17.35
N ARG A 86 -32.97 -12.39 -16.17
CA ARG A 86 -34.16 -11.57 -15.87
C ARG A 86 -33.74 -10.25 -15.25
N SER A 87 -34.38 -9.17 -15.68
CA SER A 87 -34.36 -7.88 -14.97
C SER A 87 -35.02 -8.02 -13.59
N ARG A 88 -34.48 -7.36 -12.56
CA ARG A 88 -35.01 -7.47 -11.19
C ARG A 88 -36.42 -6.85 -11.10
N PRO A 89 -37.34 -7.38 -10.26
CA PRO A 89 -38.66 -6.77 -10.08
C PRO A 89 -38.51 -5.31 -9.60
N GLY A 90 -39.13 -4.35 -10.32
CA GLY A 90 -39.05 -2.93 -10.00
C GLY A 90 -37.92 -2.15 -10.70
N GLN A 91 -37.05 -2.82 -11.47
CA GLN A 91 -36.12 -2.15 -12.38
C GLN A 91 -36.70 -2.13 -13.80
N GLN A 92 -37.45 -1.09 -14.16
CA GLN A 92 -37.62 -0.68 -15.56
C GLN A 92 -36.37 0.07 -15.96
N ILE A 93 -35.31 -0.69 -16.23
CA ILE A 93 -34.08 -0.13 -16.77
C ILE A 93 -34.14 -0.34 -18.28
N ASP A 94 -33.85 0.72 -19.03
CA ASP A 94 -33.59 0.61 -20.45
C ASP A 94 -32.38 -0.31 -20.66
N GLU A 95 -32.68 -1.52 -21.15
CA GLU A 95 -31.71 -2.60 -21.34
C GLU A 95 -30.63 -2.19 -22.35
N GLU A 96 -31.01 -1.43 -23.37
CA GLU A 96 -30.10 -0.92 -24.41
C GLU A 96 -29.18 0.16 -23.84
N ALA A 97 -29.72 1.12 -23.09
CA ALA A 97 -28.90 2.13 -22.41
C ALA A 97 -27.92 1.52 -21.41
N SER A 98 -28.33 0.47 -20.69
CA SER A 98 -27.46 -0.22 -19.72
C SER A 98 -26.36 -1.03 -20.39
N LEU A 99 -26.68 -1.70 -21.49
CA LEU A 99 -25.70 -2.36 -22.34
C LEU A 99 -24.65 -1.38 -22.85
N GLN A 100 -25.09 -0.21 -23.30
CA GLN A 100 -24.19 0.80 -23.84
C GLN A 100 -23.29 1.40 -22.76
N ILE A 101 -23.83 1.71 -21.58
CA ILE A 101 -23.04 2.15 -20.42
C ILE A 101 -22.05 1.06 -20.01
N LEU A 102 -22.47 -0.20 -19.94
CA LEU A 102 -21.58 -1.29 -19.58
C LEU A 102 -20.48 -1.47 -20.62
N ALA A 103 -20.82 -1.42 -21.92
CA ALA A 103 -19.87 -1.53 -23.02
C ALA A 103 -18.81 -0.40 -22.97
N GLU A 104 -19.24 0.84 -22.72
CA GLU A 104 -18.35 1.98 -22.52
C GLU A 104 -17.45 1.77 -21.30
N ARG A 105 -17.93 1.14 -20.22
CA ARG A 105 -17.12 0.92 -19.01
C ARG A 105 -16.14 -0.25 -19.12
N VAL A 106 -16.44 -1.24 -19.97
CA VAL A 106 -15.63 -2.46 -20.05
C VAL A 106 -14.69 -2.52 -21.28
N HIS A 107 -14.70 -1.51 -22.15
CA HIS A 107 -13.83 -1.46 -23.34
C HIS A 107 -12.32 -1.62 -23.01
N GLY A 108 -11.90 -1.19 -21.82
CA GLY A 108 -10.52 -1.31 -21.34
C GLY A 108 -10.07 -2.73 -20.97
N PHE A 109 -10.96 -3.73 -21.04
CA PHE A 109 -10.64 -5.11 -20.67
C PHE A 109 -10.47 -6.00 -21.92
N PRO A 110 -9.64 -7.06 -21.85
CA PRO A 110 -9.51 -8.06 -22.89
C PRO A 110 -10.79 -8.90 -23.09
N ARG A 111 -11.06 -9.33 -24.33
CA ARG A 111 -12.28 -10.09 -24.68
C ARG A 111 -12.44 -11.34 -23.84
N ASP A 112 -11.36 -12.09 -23.64
CA ASP A 112 -11.39 -13.35 -22.91
C ASP A 112 -11.72 -13.15 -21.43
N VAL A 113 -11.29 -12.04 -20.82
CA VAL A 113 -11.71 -11.65 -19.46
C VAL A 113 -13.21 -11.37 -19.44
N LEU A 114 -13.73 -10.60 -20.40
CA LEU A 114 -15.15 -10.27 -20.45
C LEU A 114 -16.04 -11.51 -20.63
N VAL A 115 -15.63 -12.44 -21.49
CA VAL A 115 -16.33 -13.73 -21.67
C VAL A 115 -16.28 -14.56 -20.38
N GLU A 116 -15.14 -14.65 -19.70
CA GLU A 116 -15.05 -15.36 -18.42
C GLU A 116 -15.96 -14.73 -17.34
N VAL A 117 -16.01 -13.40 -17.27
CA VAL A 117 -16.87 -12.69 -16.31
C VAL A 117 -18.35 -12.90 -16.65
N GLY A 118 -18.71 -12.82 -17.94
CA GLY A 118 -20.06 -13.10 -18.40
C GLY A 118 -20.51 -14.52 -18.02
N ASN A 119 -19.69 -15.52 -18.34
CA ASN A 119 -19.96 -16.92 -17.95
C ASN A 119 -20.08 -17.08 -16.44
N HIS A 120 -19.23 -16.40 -15.66
CA HIS A 120 -19.33 -16.44 -14.21
C HIS A 120 -20.70 -15.98 -13.70
N PHE A 121 -21.27 -14.91 -14.25
CA PHE A 121 -22.61 -14.46 -13.88
C PHE A 121 -23.72 -15.34 -14.45
N ILE A 122 -23.54 -15.92 -15.64
CA ILE A 122 -24.45 -16.92 -16.24
C ILE A 122 -24.52 -18.21 -15.39
N ASP A 123 -23.47 -18.53 -14.65
CA ASP A 123 -23.47 -19.73 -13.80
C ASP A 123 -23.90 -19.45 -12.35
N SER A 124 -23.70 -18.22 -11.84
CA SER A 124 -23.85 -17.92 -10.41
C SER A 124 -25.16 -17.24 -10.00
N THR A 125 -25.74 -16.38 -10.85
CA THR A 125 -26.89 -15.54 -10.42
C THR A 125 -27.96 -15.39 -11.50
N PRO A 126 -29.24 -15.71 -11.27
CA PRO A 126 -30.30 -15.59 -12.27
C PRO A 126 -30.65 -14.14 -12.66
N TRP A 127 -30.09 -13.17 -11.95
CA TRP A 127 -30.32 -11.74 -12.12
C TRP A 127 -29.15 -11.09 -12.85
N MET A 128 -29.46 -9.98 -13.53
CA MET A 128 -28.42 -9.11 -14.08
C MET A 128 -27.53 -8.54 -12.96
N PRO A 129 -26.19 -8.59 -13.12
CA PRO A 129 -25.28 -7.96 -12.17
C PRO A 129 -25.33 -6.45 -12.29
N ALA A 130 -25.04 -5.76 -11.18
CA ALA A 130 -24.75 -4.34 -11.27
C ALA A 130 -23.45 -4.11 -12.07
N VAL A 131 -23.35 -2.99 -12.77
CA VAL A 131 -22.13 -2.60 -13.52
C VAL A 131 -20.89 -2.63 -12.61
N SER A 132 -21.03 -2.20 -11.35
CA SER A 132 -19.96 -2.25 -10.36
C SER A 132 -19.51 -3.66 -10.01
N GLU A 133 -20.44 -4.62 -9.87
CA GLU A 133 -20.14 -6.03 -9.61
C GLU A 133 -19.38 -6.64 -10.80
N PHE A 134 -19.84 -6.36 -12.02
CA PHE A 134 -19.18 -6.83 -13.24
C PHE A 134 -17.73 -6.33 -13.33
N LEU A 135 -17.52 -5.03 -13.13
CA LEU A 135 -16.20 -4.41 -13.15
C LEU A 135 -15.29 -4.95 -12.04
N GLN A 136 -15.83 -5.20 -10.83
CA GLN A 136 -15.05 -5.78 -9.74
C GLN A 136 -14.52 -7.18 -10.10
N ILE A 137 -15.34 -8.03 -10.71
CA ILE A 137 -14.90 -9.38 -11.10
C ILE A 137 -13.92 -9.30 -12.27
N ALA A 138 -14.17 -8.45 -13.27
CA ALA A 138 -13.23 -8.21 -14.38
C ALA A 138 -11.85 -7.75 -13.87
N GLU A 139 -11.83 -6.83 -12.90
CA GLU A 139 -10.60 -6.35 -12.28
C GLU A 139 -9.89 -7.43 -11.45
N ARG A 140 -10.63 -8.25 -10.70
CA ARG A 140 -10.08 -9.43 -10.00
C ARG A 140 -9.42 -10.41 -10.99
N LYS A 141 -9.97 -10.57 -12.20
CA LYS A 141 -9.43 -11.43 -13.27
C LYS A 141 -8.22 -10.82 -13.98
N MET A 142 -8.12 -9.49 -14.04
CA MET A 142 -6.96 -8.78 -14.60
C MET A 142 -5.76 -8.74 -13.65
N ARG A 143 -5.99 -8.74 -12.34
CA ARG A 143 -4.92 -8.64 -11.32
C ARG A 143 -3.79 -9.67 -11.51
N PRO A 144 -4.04 -10.98 -11.71
CA PRO A 144 -2.99 -11.96 -11.99
C PRO A 144 -2.16 -11.64 -13.23
N ARG A 145 -2.79 -11.13 -14.30
CA ARG A 145 -2.10 -10.79 -15.57
C ARG A 145 -1.18 -9.60 -15.37
N ARG A 146 -1.63 -8.57 -14.65
CA ARG A 146 -0.82 -7.38 -14.33
C ARG A 146 0.33 -7.71 -13.38
N ALA A 147 0.07 -8.54 -12.36
CA ALA A 147 1.11 -9.05 -11.46
C ALA A 147 2.19 -9.83 -12.23
N LEU A 148 1.77 -10.69 -13.17
CA LEU A 148 2.72 -11.42 -14.02
C LEU A 148 3.54 -10.50 -14.93
N LYS A 149 2.93 -9.51 -15.57
CA LYS A 149 3.65 -8.51 -16.38
C LYS A 149 4.75 -7.85 -15.57
N LYS A 150 4.39 -7.34 -14.39
CA LYS A 150 5.33 -6.70 -13.45
C LYS A 150 6.47 -7.66 -13.06
N ALA A 151 6.13 -8.91 -12.72
CA ALA A 151 7.13 -9.91 -12.34
C ALA A 151 8.13 -10.22 -13.46
N ILE A 152 7.66 -10.27 -14.72
CA ILE A 152 8.50 -10.46 -15.91
C ILE A 152 9.40 -9.24 -16.15
N GLU A 153 8.84 -8.03 -16.06
CA GLU A 153 9.61 -6.79 -16.20
C GLU A 153 10.73 -6.70 -15.17
N GLU A 154 10.43 -7.02 -13.91
CA GLU A 154 11.44 -7.07 -12.85
C GLU A 154 12.48 -8.16 -13.07
N ALA A 155 12.09 -9.33 -13.60
CA ALA A 155 13.02 -10.40 -13.93
C ALA A 155 13.97 -9.99 -15.07
N ILE A 156 13.46 -9.30 -16.10
CA ILE A 156 14.27 -8.72 -17.18
C ILE A 156 15.21 -7.66 -16.61
N ALA A 157 14.72 -6.76 -15.76
CA ALA A 157 15.56 -5.74 -15.14
C ALA A 157 16.69 -6.36 -14.30
N ARG A 158 16.43 -7.45 -13.58
CA ARG A 158 17.45 -8.20 -12.84
C ARG A 158 18.45 -8.90 -13.76
N ALA A 159 18.00 -9.51 -14.85
CA ALA A 159 18.85 -10.22 -15.79
C ALA A 159 19.72 -9.27 -16.64
N SER A 160 19.21 -8.07 -16.93
CA SER A 160 19.89 -7.02 -17.68
C SER A 160 20.74 -6.09 -16.81
N ALA A 161 20.58 -6.14 -15.48
CA ALA A 161 21.44 -5.39 -14.58
C ALA A 161 22.89 -5.87 -14.79
N PRO A 162 23.86 -4.96 -14.93
CA PRO A 162 25.26 -5.36 -15.03
C PRO A 162 25.56 -6.20 -13.79
N THR A 163 25.98 -7.45 -14.01
CA THR A 163 26.39 -8.36 -12.95
C THR A 163 27.32 -7.57 -12.06
N ARG A 164 26.83 -7.17 -10.87
CA ARG A 164 27.71 -6.63 -9.85
C ARG A 164 28.74 -7.72 -9.67
N VAL A 165 29.97 -7.46 -10.12
CA VAL A 165 31.09 -8.36 -9.90
C VAL A 165 31.01 -8.68 -8.43
N ALA A 166 30.62 -9.92 -8.12
CA ALA A 166 30.61 -10.39 -6.76
C ALA A 166 32.07 -10.33 -6.36
N LEU A 167 32.44 -9.27 -5.64
CA LEU A 167 33.76 -9.17 -5.04
C LEU A 167 33.97 -10.50 -4.33
N PRO A 168 35.09 -11.20 -4.60
CA PRO A 168 35.34 -12.50 -3.99
C PRO A 168 35.08 -12.36 -2.50
N ALA A 169 34.27 -13.28 -1.95
CA ALA A 169 33.94 -13.27 -0.54
C ALA A 169 35.24 -13.07 0.24
N PRO A 170 35.36 -12.01 1.06
CA PRO A 170 36.61 -11.72 1.72
C PRO A 170 36.98 -12.94 2.56
N SER A 171 38.20 -13.44 2.37
CA SER A 171 38.72 -14.66 3.02
C SER A 171 38.76 -14.58 4.54
N ARG A 172 38.50 -13.39 5.09
CA ARG A 172 38.26 -13.12 6.51
C ARG A 172 36.97 -12.30 6.67
N PRO A 173 36.18 -12.52 7.72
CA PRO A 173 35.08 -11.62 8.05
C PRO A 173 35.63 -10.20 8.24
N ALA A 174 35.01 -9.23 7.59
CA ALA A 174 35.41 -7.83 7.70
C ALA A 174 35.37 -7.39 9.16
N THR A 175 36.47 -6.77 9.61
CA THR A 175 36.59 -6.23 10.96
C THR A 175 35.55 -5.12 11.18
N GLN A 176 35.17 -4.86 12.43
CA GLN A 176 34.24 -3.76 12.74
C GLN A 176 34.71 -2.41 12.19
N ARG A 177 36.02 -2.17 12.23
CA ARG A 177 36.66 -0.99 11.64
C ARG A 177 36.42 -0.91 10.12
N GLU A 178 36.73 -1.97 9.39
CA GLU A 178 36.53 -2.03 7.92
C GLU A 178 35.06 -1.81 7.57
N ARG A 179 34.12 -2.43 8.30
CA ARG A 179 32.68 -2.25 8.08
C ARG A 179 32.23 -0.81 8.28
N LEU A 180 32.68 -0.15 9.33
CA LEU A 180 32.35 1.25 9.60
C LEU A 180 32.94 2.18 8.53
N ALA A 181 34.20 1.98 8.13
CA ALA A 181 34.82 2.75 7.06
C ALA A 181 34.08 2.59 5.72
N THR A 182 33.70 1.36 5.35
CA THR A 182 32.89 1.10 4.15
C THR A 182 31.51 1.76 4.25
N ALA A 183 30.87 1.69 5.41
CA ALA A 183 29.55 2.31 5.61
C ALA A 183 29.58 3.83 5.46
N VAL A 184 30.64 4.51 5.94
CA VAL A 184 30.84 5.95 5.71
C VAL A 184 30.89 6.26 4.21
N VAL A 185 31.72 5.55 3.45
CA VAL A 185 31.89 5.79 2.00
C VAL A 185 30.57 5.56 1.24
N LEU A 186 29.91 4.42 1.48
CA LEU A 186 28.67 4.08 0.79
C LEU A 186 27.54 5.07 1.07
N ARG A 187 27.42 5.54 2.32
CA ARG A 187 26.37 6.51 2.69
C ARG A 187 26.62 7.88 2.09
N ARG A 188 27.87 8.34 2.04
CA ARG A 188 28.23 9.58 1.34
C ARG A 188 27.97 9.49 -0.16
N GLN A 189 28.31 8.37 -0.81
CA GLN A 189 28.01 8.16 -2.23
C GLN A 189 26.50 8.17 -2.51
N ALA A 190 25.69 7.74 -1.55
CA ALA A 190 24.23 7.79 -1.64
C ALA A 190 23.63 9.17 -1.27
N GLY A 191 24.45 10.17 -0.92
CA GLY A 191 24.00 11.49 -0.47
C GLY A 191 23.40 11.52 0.95
N ASP A 192 23.57 10.45 1.73
CA ASP A 192 23.07 10.32 3.10
C ASP A 192 24.16 10.72 4.11
N ASP A 193 24.50 12.01 4.12
CA ASP A 193 25.57 12.55 4.96
C ASP A 193 25.28 12.42 6.47
N ARG A 194 23.99 12.37 6.85
CA ARG A 194 23.56 12.20 8.24
C ARG A 194 23.95 10.83 8.78
N THR A 195 23.61 9.77 8.03
CA THR A 195 23.96 8.41 8.42
C THR A 195 25.46 8.18 8.31
N ALA A 196 26.11 8.79 7.31
CA ALA A 196 27.57 8.74 7.18
C ALA A 196 28.28 9.35 8.40
N ALA A 197 27.83 10.52 8.88
CA ALA A 197 28.42 11.19 10.04
C ALA A 197 28.33 10.34 11.32
N ARG A 198 27.22 9.62 11.52
CA ARG A 198 27.08 8.69 12.65
C ARG A 198 28.09 7.54 12.62
N PHE A 199 28.32 6.95 11.44
CA PHE A 199 29.31 5.89 11.29
C PHE A 199 30.74 6.43 11.45
N GLU A 200 31.02 7.65 11.00
CA GLU A 200 32.31 8.32 11.18
C GLU A 200 32.60 8.59 12.66
N LEU A 201 31.61 9.02 13.44
CA LEU A 201 31.77 9.18 14.91
C LEU A 201 32.09 7.86 15.62
N GLN A 202 31.44 6.78 15.22
CA GLN A 202 31.71 5.44 15.76
C GLN A 202 33.10 4.95 15.36
N LEU A 203 33.52 5.22 14.11
CA LEU A 203 34.85 4.87 13.61
C LEU A 203 35.94 5.64 14.36
N ALA A 204 35.77 6.95 14.54
CA ALA A 204 36.69 7.81 15.27
C ALA A 204 36.88 7.32 16.72
N LYS A 205 35.77 7.00 17.40
CA LYS A 205 35.80 6.42 18.75
C LYS A 205 36.53 5.08 18.81
N LEU A 206 36.32 4.21 17.83
CA LEU A 206 36.99 2.91 17.76
C LEU A 206 38.50 3.04 17.52
N GLU A 207 38.90 4.05 16.75
CA GLU A 207 40.30 4.33 16.41
C GLU A 207 41.01 5.23 17.44
N GLY A 208 40.30 5.74 18.45
CA GLY A 208 40.85 6.65 19.46
C GLY A 208 41.28 8.00 18.87
N ARG A 209 40.64 8.44 17.78
CA ARG A 209 40.92 9.71 17.11
C ARG A 209 39.76 10.68 17.23
N GLU A 210 40.03 11.94 16.94
CA GLU A 210 38.99 12.95 16.76
C GLU A 210 38.16 12.66 15.49
N PRO A 211 36.83 12.86 15.54
CA PRO A 211 35.97 12.79 14.37
C PRO A 211 36.33 13.89 13.35
N SER A 212 36.03 13.63 12.09
CA SER A 212 36.19 14.64 11.04
C SER A 212 35.22 15.82 11.24
N GLY A 213 35.66 17.04 10.96
CA GLY A 213 34.84 18.26 11.15
C GLY A 213 33.50 18.26 10.41
N TRP A 214 33.45 17.69 9.20
CA TRP A 214 32.18 17.56 8.47
C TRP A 214 31.15 16.68 9.20
N ALA A 215 31.60 15.66 9.96
CA ALA A 215 30.71 14.77 10.69
C ALA A 215 30.18 15.43 11.96
N THR A 216 31.00 16.24 12.63
CA THR A 216 30.55 17.06 13.77
C THR A 216 29.53 18.10 13.32
N ASP A 217 29.77 18.76 12.19
CA ASP A 217 28.86 19.77 11.65
C ASP A 217 27.51 19.17 11.23
N ALA A 218 27.54 18.00 10.57
CA ALA A 218 26.33 17.28 10.16
C ALA A 218 25.46 16.86 11.36
N VAL A 219 26.07 16.42 12.46
CA VAL A 219 25.33 16.06 13.69
C VAL A 219 24.84 17.30 14.43
N ALA A 220 25.63 18.38 14.48
CA ALA A 220 25.19 19.64 15.07
C ALA A 220 23.97 20.22 14.33
N ALA A 221 23.97 20.19 13.00
CA ALA A 221 22.83 20.58 12.17
C ALA A 221 21.59 19.72 12.46
N GLN A 222 21.77 18.41 12.65
CA GLN A 222 20.68 17.50 13.01
C GLN A 222 20.09 17.85 14.38
N VAL A 223 20.92 18.13 15.39
CA VAL A 223 20.45 18.52 16.73
C VAL A 223 19.68 19.83 16.66
N ALA A 224 20.18 20.82 15.91
CA ALA A 224 19.49 22.09 15.70
C ALA A 224 18.11 21.90 15.04
N GLU A 225 18.00 21.03 14.02
CA GLU A 225 16.72 20.71 13.36
C GLU A 225 15.73 20.06 14.35
N HIS A 226 16.19 19.10 15.17
CA HIS A 226 15.33 18.46 16.16
C HIS A 226 14.83 19.44 17.23
N LEU A 227 15.69 20.35 17.68
CA LEU A 227 15.30 21.40 18.63
C LEU A 227 14.29 22.37 18.02
N ALA A 228 14.46 22.76 16.76
CA ALA A 228 13.50 23.60 16.06
C ALA A 228 12.12 22.92 15.94
N LYS A 229 12.08 21.63 15.57
CA LYS A 229 10.82 20.86 15.52
C LYS A 229 10.18 20.70 16.89
N ALA A 230 10.97 20.46 17.93
CA ALA A 230 10.45 20.37 19.29
C ALA A 230 9.80 21.70 19.73
N ALA A 231 10.42 22.84 19.41
CA ALA A 231 9.84 24.16 19.67
C ALA A 231 8.54 24.40 18.89
N GLU A 232 8.46 23.95 17.63
CA GLU A 232 7.24 24.05 16.82
C GLU A 232 6.11 23.19 17.40
N TYR A 233 6.40 21.94 17.79
CA TYR A 233 5.41 21.08 18.45
C TYR A 233 4.93 21.66 19.77
N GLN A 234 5.82 22.27 20.55
CA GLN A 234 5.42 22.96 21.78
C GLN A 234 4.47 24.11 21.48
N ARG A 235 4.77 24.95 20.46
CA ARG A 235 3.89 26.05 20.06
C ARG A 235 2.51 25.54 19.62
N LEU A 236 2.45 24.47 18.82
CA LEU A 236 1.19 23.86 18.41
C LEU A 236 0.40 23.32 19.60
N ALA A 237 1.07 22.67 20.55
CA ALA A 237 0.43 22.20 21.77
C ALA A 237 -0.12 23.35 22.62
N ASP A 238 0.62 24.46 22.73
CA ASP A 238 0.18 25.66 23.45
C ASP A 238 -1.02 26.35 22.73
N GLU A 239 -1.01 26.41 21.40
CA GLU A 239 -2.12 26.92 20.59
C GLU A 239 -3.37 26.04 20.71
N GLU A 240 -3.21 24.72 20.71
CA GLU A 240 -4.31 23.76 20.95
C GLU A 240 -4.87 23.91 22.37
N ALA A 241 -4.01 24.04 23.37
CA ALA A 241 -4.42 24.28 24.76
C ALA A 241 -5.18 25.60 24.90
N ALA A 242 -4.76 26.66 24.20
CA ALA A 242 -5.46 27.95 24.20
C ALA A 242 -6.84 27.87 23.51
N LYS A 243 -6.96 27.12 22.41
CA LYS A 243 -8.24 26.90 21.71
C LYS A 243 -9.21 26.00 22.48
N ALA A 244 -8.68 25.04 23.23
CA ALA A 244 -9.49 24.14 24.05
C ALA A 244 -10.22 24.85 25.20
N GLY A 245 -9.84 26.09 25.53
CA GLY A 245 -10.39 26.85 26.66
C GLY A 245 -10.01 26.24 28.01
N PRO A 246 -10.39 26.87 29.13
CA PRO A 246 -10.21 26.27 30.45
C PRO A 246 -10.95 24.93 30.48
N SER A 247 -10.22 23.85 30.80
CA SER A 247 -10.81 22.51 30.88
C SER A 247 -12.03 22.54 31.80
N PRO A 248 -13.15 21.85 31.50
CA PRO A 248 -14.32 21.78 32.39
C PRO A 248 -13.99 21.26 33.80
N ARG A 249 -12.85 20.54 33.96
CA ARG A 249 -12.28 20.22 35.27
C ARG A 249 -11.88 21.46 36.08
N SER A 250 -11.30 22.48 35.45
CA SER A 250 -10.91 23.74 36.11
C SER A 250 -12.12 24.58 36.53
N GLU A 251 -13.21 24.56 35.76
CA GLU A 251 -14.47 25.22 36.17
C GLU A 251 -15.11 24.49 37.35
N THR A 252 -15.19 23.16 37.30
CA THR A 252 -15.73 22.34 38.40
C THR A 252 -14.88 22.48 39.68
N GLN A 253 -13.54 22.49 39.53
CA GLN A 253 -12.62 22.69 40.66
C GLN A 253 -12.79 24.09 41.26
N ARG A 254 -12.91 25.11 40.40
CA ARG A 254 -13.17 26.48 40.83
C ARG A 254 -14.52 26.62 41.54
N THR A 255 -15.57 25.94 41.07
CA THR A 255 -16.87 25.94 41.76
C THR A 255 -16.78 25.26 43.13
N LEU A 256 -16.05 24.15 43.22
CA LEU A 256 -15.83 23.46 44.49
C LEU A 256 -15.02 24.30 45.48
N ASP A 257 -14.01 25.02 45.02
CA ASP A 257 -13.21 25.94 45.84
C ASP A 257 -14.04 27.15 46.29
N GLU A 258 -14.86 27.73 45.41
CA GLU A 258 -15.81 28.81 45.74
C GLU A 258 -16.84 28.34 46.78
N MET A 259 -17.41 27.13 46.64
CA MET A 259 -18.32 26.55 47.65
C MET A 259 -17.62 26.27 48.99
N ALA A 260 -16.37 25.80 48.97
CA ALA A 260 -15.58 25.58 50.17
C ALA A 260 -15.21 26.89 50.88
N GLN A 261 -14.99 27.97 50.12
CA GLN A 261 -14.77 29.31 50.66
C GLN A 261 -16.05 29.87 51.30
N GLN A 262 -17.20 29.79 50.60
CA GLN A 262 -18.49 30.21 51.14
C GLN A 262 -18.87 29.48 52.42
N ARG A 263 -18.60 28.17 52.51
CA ARG A 263 -18.80 27.40 53.75
C ARG A 263 -17.90 27.88 54.90
N ARG A 264 -16.64 28.21 54.62
CA ARG A 264 -15.72 28.77 55.63
C ARG A 264 -16.22 30.14 56.12
N ASP A 265 -16.61 31.01 55.20
CA ASP A 265 -17.10 32.35 55.54
C ASP A 265 -18.43 32.29 56.33
N ALA A 266 -19.32 31.36 55.99
CA ALA A 266 -20.57 31.13 56.74
C ALA A 266 -20.32 30.63 58.18
N MET A 267 -19.32 29.78 58.39
CA MET A 267 -18.96 29.33 59.74
C MET A 267 -18.34 30.46 60.58
N LEU A 268 -17.55 31.35 59.96
CA LEU A 268 -16.96 32.51 60.66
C LEU A 268 -17.97 33.66 60.88
N GLY A 269 -19.00 33.77 60.04
CA GLY A 269 -20.07 34.77 60.19
C GLY A 269 -21.12 34.42 61.26
N GLY A 270 -21.27 33.14 61.60
CA GLY A 270 -22.22 32.66 62.61
C GLY A 270 -21.87 33.01 64.06
N GLU A 271 -20.62 33.40 64.34
CA GLU A 271 -20.17 33.71 65.71
C GLU A 271 -20.43 35.16 66.13
N ARG A 272 -20.92 36.05 65.25
CA ARG A 272 -21.20 37.46 65.60
C ARG A 272 -22.65 37.77 65.99
N GLY A 273 -23.52 36.76 66.06
CA GLY A 273 -24.95 36.92 66.38
C GLY A 273 -25.38 36.43 67.77
N SER A 274 -24.47 35.88 68.58
CA SER A 274 -24.77 35.27 69.90
C SER A 274 -24.21 36.07 71.09
N GLU A 275 -23.97 37.37 70.92
CA GLU A 275 -23.65 38.32 72.01
C GLU A 275 -24.61 39.53 71.94
N ALA A 276 -25.91 39.26 72.06
CA ALA A 276 -26.93 40.25 72.40
C ALA A 276 -28.21 39.54 72.89
N ALA A 277 -28.07 38.75 73.95
CA ALA A 277 -29.17 38.34 74.84
C ALA A 277 -28.63 38.33 76.26
#